data_AF-A0A2V7QIM9-F1
#
_entry.id   AF-A0A2V7QIM9-F1
#
_cell.length_a   1.000
_cell.length_b   1.000
_cell.length_c   1.000
_cell.angle_alpha   90.00
_cell.angle_beta   90.00
_cell.angle_gamma   90.00
#
_symmetry.space_group_name_H-M   'P 1'
#
loop_
_entity.id
_entity.type
_entity.pdbx_description
1 polymer ?
#
loop_
_entity_poly.entity_id
_entity_poly.type
_entity_poly.pdbx_seq_one_letter_code
_entity_poly.pdbx_strand_id
1 'polypeptide(L)'
;MPAPAAMRTSFSKLFDEIGTVDQVGIEERVAKFTTRSIKKNSKLWGLKTAVSMVDLTTLEGKDTPGKVASLCQKARRPSFDPSVPPVAAVCIYPFLVKYAARWLADTPIKVASVATSFPSGQSPLALRLEEVRTAVSDGADEIDMVINRGLFLAGEFNAVQEEISAVVEACGDAQLKVILEVSELDTYDNIRAASFLAMQVIRQGDFIKTSTGKTSGSATLANTQVMIEAIRDFYLATGIAIGMKPAGGIRTAKQALHYLVAVKETLGDAWLNSSRYRFGASSLLNDLLRQIEKEKTGAYQAPYYFTEAAESY
;
A
#
# COMPACT_ATOMS: atom_id res chain seq x y z
N MET A 1 -35.67 -37.20 16.42
CA MET A 1 -34.33 -37.12 15.81
C MET A 1 -33.87 -35.67 15.93
N PRO A 2 -32.68 -35.39 16.48
CA PRO A 2 -32.19 -34.01 16.53
C PRO A 2 -31.88 -33.54 15.11
N ALA A 3 -32.22 -32.29 14.80
CA ALA A 3 -31.93 -31.66 13.52
C ALA A 3 -30.41 -31.70 13.22
N PRO A 4 -29.99 -31.87 11.96
CA PRO A 4 -28.57 -31.87 11.62
C PRO A 4 -27.98 -30.51 12.00
N ALA A 5 -26.86 -30.53 12.73
CA ALA A 5 -26.10 -29.33 13.05
C ALA A 5 -25.83 -28.57 11.75
N ALA A 6 -26.38 -27.36 11.63
CA ALA A 6 -26.17 -26.51 10.47
C ALA A 6 -24.66 -26.40 10.21
N MET A 7 -24.25 -26.82 9.02
CA MET A 7 -22.87 -26.72 8.56
C MET A 7 -22.50 -25.23 8.63
N ARG A 8 -21.72 -24.83 9.65
CA ARG A 8 -21.29 -23.44 9.82
C ARG A 8 -20.60 -23.02 8.52
N THR A 9 -21.05 -21.91 7.93
CA THR A 9 -20.43 -21.33 6.73
C THR A 9 -18.95 -21.06 6.99
N SER A 10 -18.11 -21.13 5.95
CA SER A 10 -16.68 -20.74 6.02
C SER A 10 -16.50 -19.40 6.74
N PHE A 11 -17.41 -18.46 6.47
CA PHE A 11 -17.54 -17.14 7.09
C PHE A 11 -17.65 -17.16 8.62
N SER A 12 -18.55 -17.99 9.19
CA SER A 12 -18.71 -18.04 10.65
C SER A 12 -17.47 -18.60 11.34
N LYS A 13 -16.79 -19.58 10.74
CA LYS A 13 -15.56 -20.15 11.31
C LYS A 13 -14.41 -19.16 11.30
N LEU A 14 -14.27 -18.39 10.21
CA LEU A 14 -13.21 -17.37 10.11
C LEU A 14 -13.38 -16.32 11.21
N PHE A 15 -14.59 -15.81 11.43
CA PHE A 15 -14.84 -14.81 12.49
C PHE A 15 -14.70 -15.34 13.91
N ASP A 16 -15.02 -16.62 14.15
CA ASP A 16 -14.73 -17.26 15.43
C ASP A 16 -13.22 -17.23 15.74
N GLU A 17 -12.38 -17.25 14.71
CA GLU A 17 -10.91 -17.28 14.81
C GLU A 17 -10.29 -15.88 14.90
N ILE A 18 -10.73 -14.93 14.07
CA ILE A 18 -10.12 -13.59 13.96
C ILE A 18 -10.82 -12.51 14.79
N GLY A 19 -12.03 -12.77 15.26
CA GLY A 19 -12.89 -11.82 15.96
C GLY A 19 -13.54 -10.77 15.07
N THR A 20 -14.58 -10.11 15.58
CA THR A 20 -15.24 -8.96 14.92
C THR A 20 -14.52 -7.65 15.22
N VAL A 21 -14.82 -6.62 14.45
CA VAL A 21 -14.28 -5.28 14.61
C VAL A 21 -15.25 -4.38 15.38
N ASP A 22 -14.78 -3.76 16.46
CA ASP A 22 -15.48 -2.66 17.12
C ASP A 22 -15.36 -1.38 16.28
N GLN A 23 -16.36 -1.14 15.42
CA GLN A 23 -16.39 0.02 14.54
C GLN A 23 -16.30 1.34 15.31
N VAL A 24 -17.01 1.47 16.44
CA VAL A 24 -17.02 2.72 17.23
C VAL A 24 -15.62 2.95 17.83
N GLY A 25 -15.02 1.91 18.38
CA GLY A 25 -13.66 1.94 18.90
C GLY A 25 -12.63 2.37 17.85
N ILE A 26 -12.74 1.86 16.61
CA ILE A 26 -11.87 2.25 15.49
C ILE A 26 -12.03 3.74 15.18
N GLU A 27 -13.25 4.23 15.02
CA GLU A 27 -13.50 5.64 14.68
C GLU A 27 -13.01 6.60 15.76
N GLU A 28 -13.26 6.28 17.03
CA GLU A 28 -12.77 7.07 18.15
C GLU A 28 -11.24 7.08 18.24
N ARG A 29 -10.61 5.93 17.99
CA ARG A 29 -9.15 5.80 18.01
C ARG A 29 -8.51 6.63 16.88
N VAL A 30 -9.07 6.55 15.68
CA VAL A 30 -8.64 7.33 14.52
C VAL A 30 -8.78 8.82 14.77
N ALA A 31 -9.92 9.27 15.32
CA ALA A 31 -10.13 10.65 15.69
C ALA A 31 -9.03 11.14 16.66
N LYS A 32 -8.67 10.34 17.67
CA LYS A 32 -7.61 10.67 18.63
C LYS A 32 -6.24 10.88 17.95
N PHE A 33 -5.86 10.07 16.95
CA PHE A 33 -4.59 10.26 16.23
C PHE A 33 -4.48 11.65 15.57
N THR A 34 -5.59 12.18 15.06
CA THR A 34 -5.61 13.48 14.37
C THR A 34 -5.44 14.69 15.30
N THR A 35 -5.52 14.47 16.62
CA THR A 35 -5.38 15.52 17.64
C THR A 35 -3.97 15.63 18.20
N ARG A 36 -3.06 14.71 17.83
CA ARG A 36 -1.69 14.69 18.36
C ARG A 36 -0.90 15.91 17.91
N SER A 37 -0.38 16.65 18.88
CA SER A 37 0.56 17.74 18.62
C SER A 37 1.96 17.19 18.36
N ILE A 38 2.48 17.41 17.16
CA ILE A 38 3.83 16.97 16.77
C ILE A 38 4.78 18.16 16.84
N LYS A 39 5.81 18.06 17.69
CA LYS A 39 6.84 19.10 17.83
C LYS A 39 7.66 19.24 16.56
N LYS A 40 8.23 20.43 16.32
CA LYS A 40 8.94 20.79 15.06
C LYS A 40 9.95 19.74 14.61
N ASN A 41 10.85 19.30 15.49
CA ASN A 41 11.88 18.31 15.14
C ASN A 41 11.27 16.95 14.75
N SER A 42 10.28 16.47 15.53
CA SER A 42 9.56 15.23 15.23
C SER A 42 8.74 15.35 13.94
N LYS A 43 8.21 16.53 13.64
CA LYS A 43 7.46 16.80 12.41
C LYS A 43 8.40 16.72 11.21
N LEU A 44 9.55 17.38 11.26
CA LEU A 44 10.54 17.33 10.18
C LEU A 44 11.07 15.91 9.96
N TRP A 45 11.33 15.16 11.05
CA TRP A 45 11.65 13.74 10.97
C TRP A 45 10.54 12.95 10.29
N GLY A 46 9.29 13.08 10.74
CA GLY A 46 8.14 12.37 10.19
C GLY A 46 7.87 12.68 8.71
N LEU A 47 8.08 13.93 8.28
CA LEU A 47 7.95 14.32 6.88
C LEU A 47 9.01 13.63 6.01
N LYS A 48 10.27 13.60 6.45
CA LYS A 48 11.35 12.91 5.73
C LYS A 48 11.16 11.39 5.72
N THR A 49 10.74 10.82 6.85
CA THR A 49 10.36 9.41 6.94
C THR A 49 9.25 9.09 5.96
N ALA A 50 8.19 9.91 5.88
CA ALA A 50 7.12 9.72 4.91
C ALA A 50 7.62 9.78 3.46
N VAL A 51 8.52 10.71 3.10
CA VAL A 51 9.15 10.75 1.75
C VAL A 51 9.85 9.42 1.44
N SER A 52 10.64 8.90 2.39
CA SER A 52 11.36 7.63 2.21
C SER A 52 10.46 6.39 2.10
N MET A 53 9.17 6.52 2.41
CA MET A 53 8.17 5.45 2.33
C MET A 53 7.26 5.59 1.10
N VAL A 54 7.41 6.61 0.27
CA VAL A 54 6.54 6.81 -0.90
C VAL A 54 6.84 5.75 -1.96
N ASP A 55 5.78 5.09 -2.45
CA ASP A 55 5.75 4.41 -3.74
C ASP A 55 5.22 5.43 -4.75
N LEU A 56 6.13 6.12 -5.45
CA LEU A 56 5.79 7.20 -6.35
C LEU A 56 5.13 6.62 -7.61
N THR A 57 3.84 6.88 -7.76
CA THR A 57 2.99 6.10 -8.66
C THR A 57 2.57 6.91 -9.89
N THR A 58 2.64 6.29 -11.07
CA THR A 58 1.86 6.69 -12.26
C THR A 58 1.24 5.45 -12.89
N LEU A 59 -0.07 5.50 -13.11
CA LEU A 59 -0.88 4.38 -13.63
C LEU A 59 -1.93 4.92 -14.60
N GLU A 60 -1.50 5.65 -15.61
CA GLU A 60 -2.36 6.21 -16.65
C GLU A 60 -2.18 5.46 -17.97
N GLY A 61 -3.27 5.31 -18.74
CA GLY A 61 -3.19 4.69 -20.06
C GLY A 61 -2.33 5.46 -21.06
N LYS A 62 -2.01 6.74 -20.77
CA LYS A 62 -1.13 7.60 -21.56
C LYS A 62 0.33 7.62 -21.09
N ASP A 63 0.69 6.78 -20.12
CA ASP A 63 2.06 6.74 -19.62
C ASP A 63 3.04 6.27 -20.71
N THR A 64 4.15 6.99 -20.83
CA THR A 64 5.20 6.74 -21.83
C THR A 64 6.54 6.44 -21.15
N PRO A 65 7.51 5.83 -21.85
CA PRO A 65 8.87 5.69 -21.34
C PRO A 65 9.49 7.03 -20.88
N GLY A 66 9.19 8.14 -21.57
CA GLY A 66 9.66 9.47 -21.17
C GLY A 66 9.03 9.97 -19.86
N LYS A 67 7.73 9.73 -19.66
CA LYS A 67 7.08 10.05 -18.38
C LYS A 67 7.64 9.21 -17.23
N VAL A 68 7.90 7.93 -17.47
CA VAL A 68 8.55 7.03 -16.49
C VAL A 68 9.98 7.47 -16.17
N ALA A 69 10.74 7.94 -17.16
CA ALA A 69 12.06 8.53 -16.92
C ALA A 69 12.00 9.72 -15.95
N SER A 70 11.06 10.65 -16.18
CA SER A 70 10.85 11.81 -15.29
C SER A 70 10.43 11.38 -13.88
N LEU A 71 9.51 10.41 -13.78
CA LEU A 71 9.11 9.81 -12.50
C LEU A 71 10.31 9.23 -11.74
N CYS A 72 11.17 8.47 -12.43
CA CYS A 72 12.37 7.86 -11.85
C CYS A 72 13.38 8.92 -11.42
N GLN A 73 13.60 9.98 -12.21
CA GLN A 73 14.48 11.08 -11.84
C GLN A 73 14.01 11.78 -10.56
N LYS A 74 12.70 12.03 -10.46
CA LYS A 74 12.10 12.61 -9.26
C LYS A 74 12.15 11.67 -8.07
N ALA A 75 11.96 10.36 -8.28
CA ALA A 75 12.11 9.35 -7.23
C ALA A 75 13.53 9.35 -6.64
N ARG A 76 14.56 9.43 -7.51
CA ARG A 76 15.98 9.51 -7.13
C ARG A 76 16.32 10.78 -6.37
N ARG A 77 15.83 11.92 -6.85
CA ARG A 77 16.14 13.24 -6.29
C ARG A 77 14.85 14.06 -6.18
N PRO A 78 14.07 13.85 -5.12
CA PRO A 78 12.80 14.56 -4.96
C PRO A 78 13.00 16.04 -4.59
N SER A 79 14.15 16.41 -4.03
CA SER A 79 14.50 17.79 -3.68
C SER A 79 15.92 18.16 -4.08
N PHE A 80 16.19 19.44 -4.24
CA PHE A 80 17.56 19.96 -4.33
C PHE A 80 18.31 19.86 -3.00
N ASP A 81 17.58 19.85 -1.88
CA ASP A 81 18.11 19.64 -0.54
C ASP A 81 18.58 18.19 -0.34
N PRO A 82 19.89 17.95 -0.15
CA PRO A 82 20.43 16.60 -0.03
C PRO A 82 20.02 15.88 1.25
N SER A 83 19.43 16.60 2.22
CA SER A 83 18.94 16.00 3.47
C SER A 83 17.54 15.37 3.32
N VAL A 84 16.90 15.49 2.15
CA VAL A 84 15.66 14.79 1.81
C VAL A 84 16.01 13.46 1.15
N PRO A 85 15.52 12.32 1.68
CA PRO A 85 15.85 11.01 1.12
C PRO A 85 15.17 10.78 -0.25
N PRO A 86 15.66 9.82 -1.05
CA PRO A 86 14.89 9.28 -2.17
C PRO A 86 13.61 8.60 -1.67
N VAL A 87 12.68 8.35 -2.59
CA VAL A 87 11.47 7.57 -2.29
C VAL A 87 11.78 6.07 -2.20
N ALA A 88 10.85 5.26 -1.69
CA ALA A 88 11.06 3.82 -1.54
C ALA A 88 11.02 3.08 -2.89
N ALA A 89 10.03 3.43 -3.71
CA ALA A 89 9.78 2.76 -4.98
C ALA A 89 9.13 3.69 -6.00
N VAL A 90 9.14 3.28 -7.26
CA VAL A 90 8.18 3.74 -8.27
C VAL A 90 7.14 2.66 -8.51
N CYS A 91 5.89 3.03 -8.82
CA CYS A 91 4.83 2.07 -9.13
C CYS A 91 4.18 2.38 -10.48
N ILE A 92 4.24 1.42 -11.41
CA ILE A 92 3.89 1.60 -12.83
C ILE A 92 3.17 0.37 -13.42
N TYR A 93 2.72 0.47 -14.67
CA TYR A 93 2.16 -0.68 -15.42
C TYR A 93 3.25 -1.63 -15.93
N PRO A 94 2.95 -2.93 -16.14
CA PRO A 94 3.93 -3.96 -16.50
C PRO A 94 4.75 -3.62 -17.74
N PHE A 95 4.10 -3.11 -18.80
CA PHE A 95 4.77 -2.73 -20.04
C PHE A 95 5.93 -1.74 -19.85
N LEU A 96 5.87 -0.93 -18.78
CA LEU A 96 6.81 0.14 -18.51
C LEU A 96 7.96 -0.29 -17.57
N VAL A 97 7.89 -1.47 -16.96
CA VAL A 97 8.83 -1.97 -15.95
C VAL A 97 10.27 -1.94 -16.45
N LYS A 98 10.53 -2.52 -17.63
CA LYS A 98 11.87 -2.55 -18.23
C LYS A 98 12.51 -1.18 -18.43
N TYR A 99 11.71 -0.12 -18.59
CA TYR A 99 12.23 1.24 -18.70
C TYR A 99 12.63 1.79 -17.33
N ALA A 100 11.77 1.63 -16.31
CA ALA A 100 12.10 2.04 -14.95
C ALA A 100 13.30 1.26 -14.37
N ALA A 101 13.36 -0.04 -14.59
CA ALA A 101 14.47 -0.88 -14.14
C ALA A 101 15.82 -0.37 -14.67
N ARG A 102 15.89 0.03 -15.94
CA ARG A 102 17.11 0.63 -16.52
C ARG A 102 17.46 1.97 -15.88
N TRP A 103 16.47 2.81 -15.58
CA TRP A 103 16.69 4.13 -14.96
C TRP A 103 17.11 4.06 -13.48
N LEU A 104 16.77 2.98 -12.80
CA LEU A 104 16.95 2.80 -11.36
C LEU A 104 17.97 1.71 -10.99
N ALA A 105 18.62 1.08 -11.97
CA ALA A 105 19.55 -0.05 -11.76
C ALA A 105 20.69 0.24 -10.78
N ASP A 106 21.13 1.49 -10.66
CA ASP A 106 22.21 1.95 -9.78
C ASP A 106 21.69 2.51 -8.45
N THR A 107 20.44 2.24 -8.08
CA THR A 107 19.76 2.87 -6.94
C THR A 107 19.12 1.85 -6.02
N PRO A 108 18.87 2.19 -4.75
CA PRO A 108 18.10 1.33 -3.84
C PRO A 108 16.58 1.44 -4.07
N ILE A 109 16.13 2.25 -5.03
CA ILE A 109 14.70 2.50 -5.28
C ILE A 109 14.11 1.30 -6.00
N LYS A 110 13.04 0.74 -5.45
CA LYS A 110 12.38 -0.44 -6.01
C LYS A 110 11.50 -0.10 -7.21
N VAL A 111 11.40 -1.03 -8.15
CA VAL A 111 10.40 -0.98 -9.23
C VAL A 111 9.23 -1.86 -8.85
N ALA A 112 8.13 -1.24 -8.45
CA ALA A 112 6.85 -1.91 -8.24
C ALA A 112 6.01 -1.88 -9.53
N SER A 113 5.32 -2.98 -9.82
CA SER A 113 4.35 -3.05 -10.91
C SER A 113 2.99 -3.49 -10.40
N VAL A 114 1.92 -2.86 -10.88
CA VAL A 114 0.59 -3.47 -10.77
C VAL A 114 0.48 -4.56 -11.83
N ALA A 115 0.48 -5.81 -11.42
CA ALA A 115 0.26 -6.97 -12.29
C ALA A 115 -0.91 -7.76 -11.71
N THR A 116 -1.50 -8.69 -12.47
CA THR A 116 -2.78 -9.37 -12.20
C THR A 116 -4.03 -8.62 -12.69
N SER A 117 -3.97 -8.05 -13.90
CA SER A 117 -5.09 -7.44 -14.63
C SER A 117 -5.74 -6.28 -13.86
N PHE A 118 -4.86 -5.45 -13.31
CA PHE A 118 -5.21 -4.23 -12.62
C PHE A 118 -6.02 -3.27 -13.53
N PRO A 119 -7.01 -2.54 -13.00
CA PRO A 119 -7.44 -2.50 -11.59
C PRO A 119 -8.52 -3.54 -11.23
N SER A 120 -9.01 -4.31 -12.19
CA SER A 120 -10.17 -5.19 -11.98
C SER A 120 -9.81 -6.49 -11.26
N GLY A 121 -8.69 -7.12 -11.60
CA GLY A 121 -8.35 -8.46 -11.14
C GLY A 121 -9.20 -9.58 -11.76
N GLN A 122 -10.01 -9.28 -12.78
CA GLN A 122 -11.08 -10.18 -13.27
C GLN A 122 -10.70 -11.05 -14.48
N SER A 123 -9.45 -10.98 -14.97
CA SER A 123 -9.00 -11.88 -16.03
C SER A 123 -8.70 -13.29 -15.51
N PRO A 124 -8.75 -14.33 -16.37
CA PRO A 124 -8.40 -15.68 -15.98
C PRO A 124 -7.05 -15.76 -15.25
N LEU A 125 -6.97 -16.55 -14.18
CA LEU A 125 -5.78 -16.63 -13.32
C LEU A 125 -4.50 -16.93 -14.13
N ALA A 126 -4.56 -17.85 -15.09
CA ALA A 126 -3.41 -18.20 -15.93
C ALA A 126 -2.79 -16.98 -16.64
N LEU A 127 -3.62 -16.06 -17.16
CA LEU A 127 -3.14 -14.84 -17.82
C LEU A 127 -2.56 -13.85 -16.83
N ARG A 128 -3.18 -13.73 -15.63
CA ARG A 128 -2.67 -12.90 -14.54
C ARG A 128 -1.30 -13.38 -14.06
N LEU A 129 -1.09 -14.70 -13.96
CA LEU A 129 0.20 -15.27 -13.57
C LEU A 129 1.29 -15.00 -14.63
N GLU A 130 0.97 -15.10 -15.91
CA GLU A 130 1.92 -14.75 -16.99
C GLU A 130 2.28 -13.26 -16.97
N GLU A 131 1.33 -12.37 -16.69
CA GLU A 131 1.61 -10.95 -16.51
C GLU A 131 2.57 -10.69 -15.36
N VAL A 132 2.40 -11.39 -14.23
CA VAL A 132 3.31 -11.33 -13.07
C VAL A 132 4.71 -11.78 -13.45
N ARG A 133 4.84 -12.98 -14.06
CA ARG A 133 6.15 -13.52 -14.50
C ARG A 133 6.84 -12.59 -15.49
N THR A 134 6.07 -12.00 -16.41
CA THR A 134 6.59 -11.03 -17.38
C THR A 134 7.12 -9.78 -16.69
N ALA A 135 6.34 -9.19 -15.77
CA ALA A 135 6.76 -8.02 -15.02
C ALA A 135 8.03 -8.29 -14.19
N VAL A 136 8.11 -9.44 -13.51
CA VAL A 136 9.33 -9.85 -12.78
C VAL A 136 10.51 -10.00 -13.74
N SER A 137 10.32 -10.66 -14.89
CA SER A 137 11.39 -10.83 -15.90
C SER A 137 11.88 -9.52 -16.51
N ASP A 138 10.99 -8.52 -16.60
CA ASP A 138 11.31 -7.16 -17.06
C ASP A 138 12.02 -6.32 -15.99
N GLY A 139 12.15 -6.83 -14.76
CA GLY A 139 12.91 -6.22 -13.67
C GLY A 139 12.07 -5.60 -12.56
N ALA A 140 10.82 -6.04 -12.35
CA ALA A 140 10.05 -5.62 -11.18
C ALA A 140 10.62 -6.26 -9.91
N ASP A 141 10.97 -5.42 -8.93
CA ASP A 141 11.33 -5.85 -7.58
C ASP A 141 10.09 -6.24 -6.75
N GLU A 142 8.95 -5.64 -7.08
CA GLU A 142 7.73 -5.78 -6.29
C GLU A 142 6.49 -5.86 -7.20
N ILE A 143 5.50 -6.67 -6.81
CA ILE A 143 4.25 -6.84 -7.51
C ILE A 143 3.09 -6.42 -6.62
N ASP A 144 2.23 -5.54 -7.13
CA ASP A 144 1.00 -5.12 -6.47
C ASP A 144 -0.19 -5.87 -7.14
N MET A 145 -0.66 -6.96 -6.52
CA MET A 145 -1.79 -7.76 -7.02
C MET A 145 -3.12 -7.27 -6.49
N VAL A 146 -4.23 -7.48 -7.20
CA VAL A 146 -5.59 -7.21 -6.70
C VAL A 146 -6.28 -8.54 -6.41
N ILE A 147 -6.86 -8.71 -5.21
CA ILE A 147 -7.65 -9.91 -4.91
C ILE A 147 -8.89 -9.97 -5.80
N ASN A 148 -9.37 -11.18 -6.06
CA ASN A 148 -10.67 -11.36 -6.67
C ASN A 148 -11.77 -11.06 -5.63
N ARG A 149 -12.21 -9.79 -5.59
CA ARG A 149 -13.30 -9.31 -4.73
C ARG A 149 -14.59 -10.13 -4.91
N GLY A 150 -14.88 -10.57 -6.13
CA GLY A 150 -16.06 -11.40 -6.42
C GLY A 150 -16.04 -12.72 -5.67
N LEU A 151 -14.88 -13.42 -5.66
CA LEU A 151 -14.71 -14.64 -4.87
C LEU A 151 -14.81 -14.35 -3.37
N PHE A 152 -14.18 -13.29 -2.89
CA PHE A 152 -14.26 -12.91 -1.47
C PHE A 152 -15.71 -12.63 -1.02
N LEU A 153 -16.45 -11.81 -1.77
CA LEU A 153 -17.83 -11.45 -1.46
C LEU A 153 -18.81 -12.63 -1.64
N ALA A 154 -18.45 -13.61 -2.48
CA ALA A 154 -19.18 -14.86 -2.61
C ALA A 154 -18.86 -15.88 -1.48
N GLY A 155 -17.89 -15.59 -0.61
CA GLY A 155 -17.47 -16.48 0.48
C GLY A 155 -16.49 -17.59 0.06
N GLU A 156 -15.94 -17.50 -1.16
CA GLU A 156 -14.99 -18.45 -1.75
C GLU A 156 -13.55 -18.17 -1.27
N PHE A 157 -13.35 -18.18 0.05
CA PHE A 157 -12.10 -17.74 0.68
C PHE A 157 -10.90 -18.61 0.33
N ASN A 158 -11.09 -19.92 0.23
CA ASN A 158 -10.01 -20.83 -0.17
C ASN A 158 -9.53 -20.47 -1.57
N ALA A 159 -10.44 -20.18 -2.51
CA ALA A 159 -10.08 -19.77 -3.86
C ALA A 159 -9.31 -18.44 -3.86
N VAL A 160 -9.67 -17.48 -2.99
CA VAL A 160 -8.89 -16.24 -2.82
C VAL A 160 -7.47 -16.54 -2.34
N GLN A 161 -7.30 -17.42 -1.35
CA GLN A 161 -5.98 -17.79 -0.83
C GLN A 161 -5.15 -18.58 -1.84
N GLU A 162 -5.78 -19.48 -2.60
CA GLU A 162 -5.16 -20.21 -3.69
C GLU A 162 -4.65 -19.25 -4.78
N GLU A 163 -5.43 -18.25 -5.16
CA GLU A 163 -4.99 -17.21 -6.11
C GLU A 163 -3.79 -16.42 -5.57
N ILE A 164 -3.83 -15.99 -4.31
CA ILE A 164 -2.70 -15.25 -3.70
C ILE A 164 -1.45 -16.14 -3.65
N SER A 165 -1.58 -17.40 -3.25
CA SER A 165 -0.47 -18.36 -3.18
C SER A 165 0.17 -18.59 -4.55
N ALA A 166 -0.65 -18.76 -5.60
CA ALA A 166 -0.14 -18.91 -6.96
C ALA A 166 0.60 -17.65 -7.45
N VAL A 167 0.16 -16.46 -7.03
CA VAL A 167 0.87 -15.20 -7.34
C VAL A 167 2.18 -15.09 -6.55
N VAL A 168 2.22 -15.49 -5.28
CA VAL A 168 3.48 -15.57 -4.50
C VAL A 168 4.50 -16.45 -5.22
N GLU A 169 4.10 -17.61 -5.71
CA GLU A 169 4.97 -18.49 -6.50
C GLU A 169 5.44 -17.83 -7.80
N ALA A 170 4.53 -17.17 -8.53
CA ALA A 170 4.86 -16.49 -9.78
C ALA A 170 5.79 -15.28 -9.60
N CYS A 171 5.78 -14.65 -8.42
CA CYS A 171 6.69 -13.55 -8.09
C CYS A 171 8.15 -14.00 -7.94
N GLY A 172 8.42 -15.27 -7.63
CA GLY A 172 9.76 -15.71 -7.27
C GLY A 172 10.30 -14.88 -6.10
N ASP A 173 11.45 -14.24 -6.26
CA ASP A 173 12.05 -13.38 -5.21
C ASP A 173 11.42 -11.99 -5.10
N ALA A 174 10.61 -11.56 -6.09
CA ALA A 174 9.97 -10.26 -6.06
C ALA A 174 8.96 -10.18 -4.89
N GLN A 175 8.90 -9.05 -4.21
CA GLN A 175 8.04 -8.86 -3.05
C GLN A 175 6.57 -8.67 -3.48
N LEU A 176 5.62 -9.33 -2.81
CA LEU A 176 4.20 -9.20 -3.12
C LEU A 176 3.53 -8.14 -2.23
N LYS A 177 2.61 -7.37 -2.82
CA LYS A 177 1.67 -6.51 -2.11
C LYS A 177 0.25 -6.85 -2.55
N VAL A 178 -0.57 -7.31 -1.61
CA VAL A 178 -1.94 -7.74 -1.89
C VAL A 178 -2.91 -6.59 -1.68
N ILE A 179 -3.46 -6.05 -2.76
CA ILE A 179 -4.51 -5.03 -2.76
C ILE A 179 -5.85 -5.68 -2.45
N LEU A 180 -6.43 -5.32 -1.30
CA LEU A 180 -7.73 -5.83 -0.86
C LEU A 180 -8.91 -5.08 -1.48
N GLU A 181 -8.67 -3.85 -1.92
CA GLU A 181 -9.69 -2.88 -2.34
C GLU A 181 -10.78 -2.66 -1.30
N VAL A 182 -10.35 -2.15 -0.14
CA VAL A 182 -11.17 -1.98 1.06
C VAL A 182 -12.46 -1.17 0.87
N SER A 183 -12.55 -0.32 -0.16
CA SER A 183 -13.77 0.44 -0.45
C SER A 183 -14.91 -0.41 -0.98
N GLU A 184 -14.62 -1.62 -1.45
CA GLU A 184 -15.58 -2.55 -2.04
C GLU A 184 -15.75 -3.83 -1.21
N LEU A 185 -15.23 -3.82 0.02
CA LEU A 185 -15.42 -4.90 1.00
C LEU A 185 -16.56 -4.60 1.98
N ASP A 186 -17.22 -3.44 1.86
CA ASP A 186 -18.39 -2.97 2.61
C ASP A 186 -18.21 -2.72 4.11
N THR A 187 -17.57 -3.63 4.86
CA THR A 187 -17.50 -3.59 6.33
C THR A 187 -16.08 -3.73 6.86
N TYR A 188 -15.84 -3.26 8.09
CA TYR A 188 -14.56 -3.43 8.78
C TYR A 188 -14.26 -4.90 9.08
N ASP A 189 -15.29 -5.70 9.37
CA ASP A 189 -15.18 -7.14 9.53
C ASP A 189 -14.62 -7.81 8.27
N ASN A 190 -15.14 -7.44 7.10
CA ASN A 190 -14.65 -7.95 5.81
C ASN A 190 -13.22 -7.48 5.51
N ILE A 191 -12.86 -6.24 5.84
CA ILE A 191 -11.48 -5.74 5.71
C ILE A 191 -10.53 -6.56 6.59
N ARG A 192 -10.91 -6.84 7.84
CA ARG A 192 -10.12 -7.68 8.75
C ARG A 192 -10.00 -9.10 8.22
N ALA A 193 -11.09 -9.70 7.78
CA ALA A 193 -11.12 -11.04 7.19
C ALA A 193 -10.20 -11.15 5.96
N ALA A 194 -10.33 -10.24 4.99
CA ALA A 194 -9.48 -10.21 3.80
C ALA A 194 -8.00 -10.01 4.16
N SER A 195 -7.71 -9.21 5.19
CA SER A 195 -6.34 -9.02 5.68
C SER A 195 -5.75 -10.32 6.23
N PHE A 196 -6.48 -11.04 7.09
CA PHE A 196 -6.01 -12.32 7.64
C PHE A 196 -5.84 -13.39 6.57
N LEU A 197 -6.82 -13.52 5.66
CA LEU A 197 -6.74 -14.48 4.56
C LEU A 197 -5.50 -14.25 3.70
N ALA A 198 -5.19 -12.99 3.36
CA ALA A 198 -3.98 -12.66 2.62
C ALA A 198 -2.71 -12.95 3.43
N MET A 199 -2.65 -12.50 4.69
CA MET A 199 -1.46 -12.67 5.55
C MET A 199 -1.11 -14.14 5.82
N GLN A 200 -2.09 -15.04 5.84
CA GLN A 200 -1.88 -16.47 6.05
C GLN A 200 -1.09 -17.15 4.94
N VAL A 201 -1.05 -16.58 3.73
CA VAL A 201 -0.45 -17.22 2.54
C VAL A 201 0.66 -16.39 1.87
N ILE A 202 0.91 -15.16 2.31
CA ILE A 202 2.05 -14.35 1.86
C ILE A 202 3.27 -14.54 2.79
N ARG A 203 4.43 -14.06 2.34
CA ARG A 203 5.70 -14.26 3.07
C ARG A 203 5.97 -13.13 4.04
N GLN A 204 6.88 -13.38 4.99
CA GLN A 204 7.45 -12.31 5.79
C GLN A 204 8.06 -11.22 4.89
N GLY A 205 7.73 -9.95 5.16
CA GLY A 205 8.18 -8.83 4.35
C GLY A 205 7.28 -8.49 3.16
N ASP A 206 6.36 -9.37 2.76
CA ASP A 206 5.28 -9.02 1.84
C ASP A 206 4.28 -8.06 2.53
N PHE A 207 3.40 -7.44 1.74
CA PHE A 207 2.51 -6.38 2.20
C PHE A 207 1.05 -6.73 1.95
N ILE A 208 0.17 -6.17 2.80
CA ILE A 208 -1.21 -5.91 2.43
C ILE A 208 -1.40 -4.43 2.09
N LYS A 209 -2.24 -4.15 1.11
CA LYS A 209 -2.47 -2.82 0.53
C LYS A 209 -3.97 -2.50 0.51
N THR A 210 -4.33 -1.27 0.85
CA THR A 210 -5.74 -0.87 0.98
C THR A 210 -6.48 -0.89 -0.36
N SER A 211 -6.01 -0.14 -1.36
CA SER A 211 -6.82 0.21 -2.54
C SER A 211 -5.98 0.31 -3.81
N THR A 212 -6.63 0.14 -4.97
CA THR A 212 -6.03 0.39 -6.28
C THR A 212 -5.82 1.88 -6.55
N GLY A 213 -6.64 2.74 -5.94
CA GLY A 213 -6.71 4.17 -6.24
C GLY A 213 -7.45 4.48 -7.56
N LYS A 214 -8.18 3.50 -8.10
CA LYS A 214 -9.01 3.64 -9.33
C LYS A 214 -10.51 3.59 -9.07
N THR A 215 -10.93 3.19 -7.87
CA THR A 215 -12.33 3.16 -7.45
C THR A 215 -12.76 4.53 -6.91
N SER A 216 -14.07 4.73 -6.76
CA SER A 216 -14.65 5.98 -6.24
C SER A 216 -14.40 6.18 -4.74
N GLY A 217 -14.26 5.08 -3.99
CA GLY A 217 -13.83 5.09 -2.59
C GLY A 217 -12.31 5.16 -2.47
N SER A 218 -11.80 5.74 -1.39
CA SER A 218 -10.35 5.81 -1.12
C SER A 218 -10.02 5.25 0.25
N ALA A 219 -8.75 4.91 0.47
CA ALA A 219 -8.29 4.49 1.77
C ALA A 219 -8.53 5.58 2.82
N THR A 220 -9.39 5.28 3.78
CA THR A 220 -9.56 6.08 4.98
C THR A 220 -8.53 5.66 6.02
N LEU A 221 -8.25 6.56 6.98
CA LEU A 221 -7.42 6.21 8.12
C LEU A 221 -8.06 5.11 8.97
N ALA A 222 -9.40 5.01 8.97
CA ALA A 222 -10.14 3.95 9.67
C ALA A 222 -9.98 2.58 9.00
N ASN A 223 -10.16 2.46 7.68
CA ASN A 223 -9.88 1.21 6.95
C ASN A 223 -8.43 0.76 7.17
N THR A 224 -7.51 1.73 7.14
CA THR A 224 -6.08 1.48 7.38
C THR A 224 -5.82 1.03 8.81
N GLN A 225 -6.50 1.62 9.80
CA GLN A 225 -6.39 1.23 11.20
C GLN A 225 -6.81 -0.22 11.42
N VAL A 226 -7.91 -0.66 10.79
CA VAL A 226 -8.37 -2.07 10.85
C VAL A 226 -7.27 -3.01 10.33
N MET A 227 -6.67 -2.69 9.19
CA MET A 227 -5.60 -3.51 8.61
C MET A 227 -4.32 -3.50 9.48
N ILE A 228 -3.95 -2.35 10.06
CA ILE A 228 -2.81 -2.21 10.97
C ILE A 228 -3.02 -3.04 12.26
N GLU A 229 -4.24 -3.07 12.80
CA GLU A 229 -4.58 -3.93 13.95
C GLU A 229 -4.57 -5.41 13.57
N ALA A 230 -5.04 -5.78 12.38
CA ALA A 230 -4.91 -7.14 11.87
C ALA A 230 -3.43 -7.57 11.76
N ILE A 231 -2.56 -6.71 11.22
CA ILE A 231 -1.11 -6.97 11.14
C ILE A 231 -0.50 -7.15 12.54
N ARG A 232 -0.90 -6.31 13.51
CA ARG A 232 -0.42 -6.42 14.90
C ARG A 232 -0.80 -7.79 15.47
N ASP A 233 -2.06 -8.15 15.37
CA ASP A 233 -2.59 -9.38 15.95
C ASP A 233 -1.95 -10.61 15.28
N PHE A 234 -1.79 -10.58 13.96
CA PHE A 234 -1.09 -11.62 13.19
C PHE A 234 0.39 -11.75 13.61
N TYR A 235 1.10 -10.63 13.75
CA TYR A 235 2.49 -10.63 14.21
C TYR A 235 2.63 -11.16 15.63
N LEU A 236 1.73 -10.78 16.55
CA LEU A 236 1.74 -11.30 17.92
C LEU A 236 1.48 -12.81 17.99
N ALA A 237 0.65 -13.33 17.09
CA ALA A 237 0.33 -14.76 17.03
C ALA A 237 1.43 -15.60 16.36
N THR A 238 2.12 -15.05 15.35
CA THR A 238 2.99 -15.85 14.45
C THR A 238 4.46 -15.46 14.46
N GLY A 239 4.79 -14.25 14.92
CA GLY A 239 6.12 -13.64 14.76
C GLY A 239 6.45 -13.16 13.34
N ILE A 240 5.53 -13.33 12.37
CA ILE A 240 5.75 -12.96 10.97
C ILE A 240 5.42 -11.49 10.76
N ALA A 241 6.40 -10.69 10.38
CA ALA A 241 6.22 -9.27 10.11
C ALA A 241 5.70 -9.03 8.68
N ILE A 242 4.46 -8.54 8.57
CA ILE A 242 3.82 -8.12 7.32
C ILE A 242 3.85 -6.60 7.19
N GLY A 243 4.11 -6.11 5.99
CA GLY A 243 4.11 -4.68 5.68
C GLY A 243 2.71 -4.12 5.41
N MET A 244 2.53 -2.82 5.63
CA MET A 244 1.29 -2.10 5.34
C MET A 244 1.49 -1.02 4.28
N LYS A 245 0.63 -1.00 3.26
CA LYS A 245 0.64 0.03 2.22
C LYS A 245 -0.74 0.67 2.08
N PRO A 246 -1.06 1.75 2.80
CA PRO A 246 -2.19 2.58 2.42
C PRO A 246 -1.96 3.25 1.06
N ALA A 247 -3.00 3.26 0.23
CA ALA A 247 -2.97 3.83 -1.11
C ALA A 247 -4.34 4.41 -1.49
N GLY A 248 -4.33 5.46 -2.32
CA GLY A 248 -5.52 6.15 -2.79
C GLY A 248 -6.01 7.23 -1.82
N GLY A 249 -6.15 8.47 -2.30
CA GLY A 249 -6.74 9.58 -1.54
C GLY A 249 -5.81 10.30 -0.54
N ILE A 250 -4.60 9.78 -0.28
CA ILE A 250 -3.61 10.42 0.59
C ILE A 250 -2.83 11.45 -0.21
N ARG A 251 -3.14 12.73 0.00
CA ARG A 251 -2.61 13.84 -0.81
C ARG A 251 -1.80 14.84 -0.01
N THR A 252 -1.93 14.83 1.32
CA THR A 252 -1.32 15.84 2.18
C THR A 252 -0.34 15.25 3.19
N ALA A 253 0.69 16.02 3.49
CA ALA A 253 1.67 15.76 4.54
C ALA A 253 1.00 15.61 5.92
N LYS A 254 -0.06 16.39 6.19
CA LYS A 254 -0.86 16.26 7.42
C LYS A 254 -1.48 14.87 7.52
N GLN A 255 -2.11 14.38 6.46
CA GLN A 255 -2.63 13.02 6.42
C GLN A 255 -1.50 12.01 6.65
N ALA A 256 -0.40 12.09 5.90
CA ALA A 256 0.73 11.17 6.07
C ALA A 256 1.22 11.09 7.53
N LEU A 257 1.33 12.23 8.23
CA LEU A 257 1.70 12.26 9.64
C LEU A 257 0.66 11.57 10.55
N HIS A 258 -0.65 11.73 10.29
CA HIS A 258 -1.68 11.00 11.04
C HIS A 258 -1.56 9.49 10.86
N TYR A 259 -1.26 9.03 9.64
CA TYR A 259 -1.02 7.61 9.35
C TYR A 259 0.22 7.09 10.10
N LEU A 260 1.32 7.86 10.12
CA LEU A 260 2.52 7.48 10.89
C LEU A 260 2.27 7.45 12.40
N VAL A 261 1.44 8.33 12.94
CA VAL A 261 1.00 8.27 14.34
C VAL A 261 0.23 6.98 14.61
N ALA A 262 -0.71 6.61 13.74
CA ALA A 262 -1.47 5.37 13.87
C ALA A 262 -0.55 4.13 13.87
N VAL A 263 0.42 4.08 12.95
CA VAL A 263 1.44 3.01 12.91
C VAL A 263 2.26 2.99 14.21
N LYS A 264 2.77 4.14 14.65
CA LYS A 264 3.59 4.22 15.86
C LYS A 264 2.81 3.75 17.09
N GLU A 265 1.56 4.18 17.25
CA GLU A 265 0.73 3.86 18.42
C GLU A 265 0.16 2.41 18.38
N THR A 266 0.15 1.73 17.22
CA THR A 266 -0.39 0.36 17.12
C THR A 266 0.65 -0.72 16.83
N LEU A 267 1.60 -0.49 15.91
CA LEU A 267 2.66 -1.45 15.52
C LEU A 267 4.03 -1.12 16.10
N GLY A 268 4.24 0.13 16.51
CA GLY A 268 5.50 0.59 17.09
C GLY A 268 6.57 0.98 16.05
N ASP A 269 7.74 1.36 16.57
CA ASP A 269 8.81 1.99 15.77
C ASP A 269 9.42 1.06 14.72
N ALA A 270 9.34 -0.26 14.93
CA ALA A 270 9.84 -1.25 13.97
C ALA A 270 9.11 -1.19 12.61
N TRP A 271 7.90 -0.63 12.54
CA TRP A 271 7.16 -0.41 11.28
C TRP A 271 7.38 0.97 10.66
N LEU A 272 8.08 1.90 11.33
CA LEU A 272 8.34 3.24 10.81
C LEU A 272 9.55 3.28 9.86
N ASN A 273 9.59 2.38 8.88
CA ASN A 273 10.56 2.37 7.79
C ASN A 273 9.96 1.81 6.48
N SER A 274 10.66 2.02 5.37
CA SER A 274 10.21 1.62 4.03
C SER A 274 10.12 0.10 3.80
N SER A 275 10.75 -0.74 4.62
CA SER A 275 10.62 -2.20 4.49
C SER A 275 9.32 -2.75 5.06
N ARG A 276 8.60 -1.97 5.88
CA ARG A 276 7.36 -2.41 6.55
C ARG A 276 6.18 -1.45 6.40
N TYR A 277 6.41 -0.25 5.88
CA TYR A 277 5.35 0.70 5.61
C TYR A 277 5.60 1.50 4.34
N ARG A 278 4.56 1.65 3.51
CA ARG A 278 4.62 2.41 2.25
C ARG A 278 3.42 3.32 2.08
N PHE A 279 3.58 4.44 1.39
CA PHE A 279 2.47 5.26 0.90
C PHE A 279 2.34 5.09 -0.62
N GLY A 280 1.24 4.50 -1.09
CA GLY A 280 0.93 4.50 -2.53
C GLY A 280 0.32 5.83 -2.94
N ALA A 281 1.11 6.71 -3.58
CA ALA A 281 0.67 8.06 -3.91
C ALA A 281 1.35 8.64 -5.17
N SER A 282 0.63 9.50 -5.89
CA SER A 282 1.15 10.28 -7.02
C SER A 282 1.47 11.72 -6.62
N SER A 283 0.58 12.39 -5.88
CA SER A 283 0.69 13.82 -5.53
C SER A 283 1.24 14.11 -4.13
N LEU A 284 1.21 13.13 -3.21
CA LEU A 284 1.64 13.31 -1.81
C LEU A 284 3.07 13.83 -1.69
N LEU A 285 3.98 13.33 -2.54
CA LEU A 285 5.39 13.68 -2.49
C LEU A 285 5.59 15.20 -2.56
N ASN A 286 4.86 15.89 -3.45
CA ASN A 286 5.01 17.34 -3.58
C ASN A 286 4.52 18.10 -2.34
N ASP A 287 3.43 17.67 -1.70
CA ASP A 287 3.01 18.32 -0.46
C ASP A 287 4.01 18.06 0.69
N LEU A 288 4.58 16.85 0.79
CA LEU A 288 5.64 16.55 1.76
C LEU A 288 6.84 17.49 1.58
N LEU A 289 7.32 17.65 0.33
CA LEU A 289 8.44 18.53 0.01
C LEU A 289 8.13 20.00 0.32
N ARG A 290 6.92 20.47 -0.03
CA ARG A 290 6.44 21.82 0.33
C ARG A 290 6.45 22.05 1.84
N GLN A 291 5.99 21.08 2.64
CA GLN A 291 6.00 21.21 4.09
C GLN A 291 7.42 21.14 4.68
N ILE A 292 8.31 20.30 4.16
CA ILE A 292 9.72 20.25 4.60
C ILE A 292 10.38 21.61 4.42
N GLU A 293 10.19 22.22 3.24
CA GLU A 293 10.77 23.52 2.92
C GLU A 293 10.18 24.64 3.76
N LYS A 294 8.87 24.60 4.02
CA LYS A 294 8.21 25.53 4.94
C LYS A 294 8.76 25.44 6.37
N GLU A 295 8.95 24.24 6.89
CA GLU A 295 9.49 24.05 8.26
C GLU A 295 10.92 24.59 8.39
N LYS A 296 11.68 24.58 7.30
CA LYS A 296 13.05 25.13 7.24
C LYS A 296 13.08 26.65 7.10
N THR A 297 12.35 27.19 6.13
CA THR A 297 12.45 28.61 5.74
C THR A 297 11.45 29.51 6.47
N GLY A 298 10.39 28.93 7.05
CA GLY A 298 9.27 29.67 7.62
C GLY A 298 8.25 30.17 6.57
N ALA A 299 8.50 29.98 5.27
CA ALA A 299 7.65 30.45 4.18
C ALA A 299 7.25 29.33 3.21
N TYR A 300 6.11 29.49 2.55
CA TYR A 300 5.72 28.60 1.45
C TYR A 300 6.44 29.03 0.17
N GLN A 301 7.05 28.07 -0.51
CA GLN A 301 7.65 28.28 -1.82
C GLN A 301 6.59 28.23 -2.93
N ALA A 302 6.86 28.91 -4.04
CA ALA A 302 6.00 28.87 -5.21
C ALA A 302 5.90 27.45 -5.79
N PRO A 303 4.75 27.05 -6.38
CA PRO A 303 4.55 25.68 -6.83
C PRO A 303 5.59 25.15 -7.84
N TYR A 304 6.10 26.02 -8.71
CA TYR A 304 7.06 25.66 -9.77
C TYR A 304 8.46 25.25 -9.27
N TYR A 305 8.76 25.45 -7.98
CA TYR A 305 9.99 24.92 -7.36
C TYR A 305 9.95 23.40 -7.15
N PHE A 306 8.76 22.79 -7.24
CA PHE A 306 8.57 21.36 -7.11
C PHE A 306 8.13 20.82 -8.48
N THR A 307 8.94 19.92 -9.04
CA THR A 307 8.57 19.26 -10.30
C THR A 307 7.27 18.48 -10.08
N GLU A 308 6.27 18.66 -10.94
CA GLU A 308 5.08 17.81 -10.87
C GLU A 308 5.42 16.43 -11.44
N ALA A 309 5.04 15.37 -10.71
CA ALA A 309 5.30 13.99 -11.17
C ALA A 309 4.36 13.60 -12.32
N ALA A 310 3.18 14.23 -12.35
CA ALA A 310 2.13 14.03 -13.33
C ALA A 310 1.14 15.19 -13.19
N GLU A 311 1.27 16.24 -13.99
CA GLU A 311 0.07 16.95 -14.41
C GLU A 311 -0.42 16.28 -15.69
N SER A 312 -1.64 15.78 -15.62
CA SER A 312 -2.45 15.52 -16.80
C SER A 312 -2.71 16.85 -17.50
N TYR A 313 -1.90 17.19 -18.50
CA TYR A 313 -2.45 17.92 -19.66
C TYR A 313 -3.30 16.94 -20.48
#